data_AF-A0A2I8VRB6-F1
#
_entry.id   AF-A0A2I8VRB6-F1
#
_cell.length_a   1.000
_cell.length_b   1.000
_cell.length_c   1.000
_cell.angle_alpha   90.00
_cell.angle_beta   90.00
_cell.angle_gamma   90.00
#
_symmetry.space_group_name_H-M   'P 1'
#
loop_
_entity.id
_entity.type
_entity.pdbx_description
1 polymer ?
#
loop_
_entity_poly.entity_id
_entity_poly.type
_entity_poly.pdbx_seq_one_letter_code
_entity_poly.pdbx_strand_id
1 'polypeptide(L)'
;MKIVKVGDMIRSVATQATSVGTQSSESLIETVHDPADLTALGVAVTRILDSWQETDQQTIVCFHSVTALLDHVDCYLAFRFLHVLTSRIETAGAVAHYHLDPTAHDDQTVTTIIQLFDTVAEFDDGDWTVRTR
;
A
#
# COMPACT_ATOMS: atom_id res chain seq x y z
N MET A 1 4.93 10.67 -8.07
CA MET A 1 4.55 9.84 -6.91
C MET A 1 3.19 10.29 -6.42
N LYS A 2 2.21 9.38 -6.33
CA LYS A 2 0.91 9.61 -5.68
C LYS A 2 0.86 8.72 -4.45
N ILE A 3 0.32 9.23 -3.35
CA ILE A 3 0.21 8.50 -2.09
C ILE A 3 -1.27 8.30 -1.81
N VAL A 4 -1.68 7.04 -1.60
CA VAL A 4 -3.00 6.70 -1.07
C VAL A 4 -2.84 6.48 0.43
N LYS A 5 -3.42 7.37 1.22
CA LYS A 5 -3.50 7.23 2.68
C LYS A 5 -4.81 6.59 3.07
N VAL A 6 -4.76 5.78 4.13
CA VAL A 6 -5.91 5.08 4.68
C VAL A 6 -5.92 5.34 6.19
N GLY A 7 -7.04 5.85 6.73
CA GLY A 7 -7.25 5.90 8.19
C GLY A 7 -6.75 7.11 8.99
N ASP A 8 -6.53 8.29 8.42
CA ASP A 8 -6.21 9.49 9.23
C ASP A 8 -7.49 10.27 9.60
N MET A 9 -7.85 10.26 10.90
CA MET A 9 -8.76 11.25 11.47
C MET A 9 -8.05 12.62 11.45
N ILE A 10 -8.46 13.45 10.49
CA ILE A 10 -8.08 14.85 10.25
C ILE A 10 -7.76 15.62 11.54
N ARG A 11 -6.48 15.96 11.75
CA ARG A 11 -6.14 17.23 12.43
C ARG A 11 -5.94 18.28 11.34
N SER A 12 -7.01 19.01 11.08
CA SER A 12 -7.04 20.13 10.13
C SER A 12 -5.91 21.12 10.42
N VAL A 13 -5.06 21.39 9.42
CA VAL A 13 -4.27 22.63 9.36
C VAL A 13 -4.77 23.38 8.14
N ALA A 14 -5.52 24.45 8.38
CA ALA A 14 -5.85 25.41 7.35
C ALA A 14 -4.57 26.12 6.90
N THR A 15 -4.20 25.96 5.63
CA THR A 15 -3.11 26.71 4.99
C THR A 15 -3.54 28.15 4.78
N GLN A 16 -2.94 29.10 5.49
CA GLN A 16 -2.85 30.48 4.98
C GLN A 16 -1.66 30.55 4.03
N ALA A 17 -1.96 30.91 2.79
CA ALA A 17 -1.00 31.08 1.72
C ALA A 17 -0.05 32.25 1.99
N THR A 18 1.26 32.04 1.82
CA THR A 18 2.16 33.08 1.32
C THR A 18 3.32 32.44 0.56
N SER A 19 3.60 33.00 -0.62
CA SER A 19 4.48 32.56 -1.71
C SER A 19 5.97 32.45 -1.37
N VAL A 20 6.70 31.53 -2.02
CA VAL A 20 7.85 31.76 -2.93
C VAL A 20 8.32 30.40 -3.48
N GLY A 21 8.76 30.39 -4.74
CA GLY A 21 8.90 29.21 -5.60
C GLY A 21 9.78 28.07 -5.09
N THR A 22 9.24 26.86 -5.19
CA THR A 22 9.91 25.64 -5.61
C THR A 22 8.80 24.81 -6.22
N GLN A 23 8.95 24.33 -7.45
CA GLN A 23 8.03 23.33 -8.01
C GLN A 23 8.23 22.04 -7.22
N SER A 24 7.69 21.97 -6.00
CA SER A 24 7.45 20.70 -5.33
C SER A 24 6.35 20.05 -6.13
N SER A 25 6.64 18.94 -6.80
CA SER A 25 5.61 18.08 -7.38
C SER A 25 4.54 17.88 -6.30
N GLU A 26 3.37 18.49 -6.47
CA GLU A 26 2.27 18.37 -5.53
C GLU A 26 1.97 16.88 -5.43
N SER A 27 2.44 16.25 -4.37
CA SER A 27 2.11 14.87 -4.06
C SER A 27 0.61 14.88 -3.78
N LEU A 28 -0.19 14.53 -4.79
CA LEU A 28 -1.62 14.36 -4.65
C LEU A 28 -1.83 13.21 -3.65
N ILE A 29 -2.21 13.58 -2.43
CA ILE A 29 -2.61 12.65 -1.38
C ILE A 29 -4.08 12.37 -1.57
N GLU A 30 -4.41 11.12 -1.84
CA GLU A 30 -5.79 10.66 -1.82
C GLU A 30 -6.05 9.92 -0.50
N THR A 31 -7.16 10.23 0.17
CA THR A 31 -7.49 9.66 1.47
C THR A 31 -8.73 8.80 1.38
N VAL A 32 -8.63 7.54 1.82
CA VAL A 32 -9.78 6.67 2.10
C VAL A 32 -10.09 6.79 3.58
N HIS A 33 -11.31 7.23 3.88
CA HIS A 33 -11.72 7.60 5.25
C HIS A 33 -11.94 6.40 6.18
N ASP A 34 -12.35 5.26 5.62
CA ASP A 34 -12.56 4.03 6.38
C ASP A 34 -11.50 2.99 5.95
N PRO A 35 -10.59 2.60 6.85
CA PRO A 35 -9.61 1.55 6.57
C PRO A 35 -10.21 0.17 6.31
N ALA A 36 -11.45 -0.08 6.71
CA ALA A 36 -12.18 -1.29 6.39
C ALA A 36 -12.90 -1.22 5.03
N ASP A 37 -12.97 -0.05 4.38
CA ASP A 37 -13.54 0.10 3.04
C ASP A 37 -12.54 -0.31 1.95
N LEU A 38 -12.35 -1.62 1.86
CA LEU A 38 -11.49 -2.27 0.85
C LEU A 38 -11.94 -1.96 -0.58
N THR A 39 -13.22 -1.64 -0.78
CA THR A 39 -13.75 -1.28 -2.09
C THR A 39 -13.26 0.10 -2.50
N ALA A 40 -13.41 1.11 -1.63
CA ALA A 40 -12.92 2.45 -1.89
C ALA A 40 -11.39 2.45 -2.11
N LEU A 41 -10.65 1.69 -1.30
CA LEU A 41 -9.21 1.54 -1.47
C LEU A 41 -8.83 0.90 -2.82
N GLY A 42 -9.49 -0.20 -3.18
CA GLY A 42 -9.24 -0.87 -4.47
C GLY A 42 -9.56 0.02 -5.67
N VAL A 43 -10.66 0.78 -5.62
CA VAL A 43 -11.05 1.74 -6.67
C VAL A 43 -10.03 2.88 -6.77
N ALA A 44 -9.58 3.42 -5.65
CA ALA A 44 -8.58 4.49 -5.62
C ALA A 44 -7.27 4.06 -6.29
N VAL A 45 -6.73 2.90 -5.88
CA VAL A 45 -5.48 2.37 -6.46
C VAL A 45 -5.67 2.07 -7.94
N THR A 46 -6.77 1.42 -8.32
CA THR A 46 -7.06 1.07 -9.72
C THR A 46 -7.09 2.30 -10.62
N ARG A 47 -7.80 3.35 -10.22
CA ARG A 47 -7.86 4.61 -10.99
C ARG A 47 -6.49 5.27 -11.12
N ILE A 48 -5.65 5.20 -10.09
CA ILE A 48 -4.29 5.75 -10.15
C ILE A 48 -3.44 4.97 -11.15
N LEU A 49 -3.47 3.63 -11.09
CA LEU A 49 -2.77 2.77 -12.04
C LEU A 49 -3.21 3.06 -13.48
N ASP A 50 -4.51 3.15 -13.72
CA ASP A 50 -5.08 3.46 -15.04
C ASP A 50 -4.61 4.83 -15.55
N SER A 51 -4.49 5.83 -14.66
CA SER A 51 -3.99 7.16 -15.02
C SER A 51 -2.51 7.20 -15.43
N TRP A 52 -1.75 6.14 -15.15
CA TRP A 52 -0.32 6.05 -15.44
C TRP A 52 0.02 5.04 -16.55
N GLN A 53 -0.97 4.32 -17.07
CA GLN A 53 -0.78 3.36 -18.17
C GLN A 53 -0.18 3.98 -19.44
N GLU A 54 -0.42 5.27 -19.69
CA GLU A 54 0.07 5.97 -20.89
C GLU A 54 1.49 6.55 -20.71
N THR A 55 2.14 6.31 -19.58
CA THR A 55 3.50 6.84 -19.32
C THR A 55 4.56 5.78 -19.63
N ASP A 56 5.68 6.18 -20.24
CA ASP A 56 6.82 5.29 -20.52
C ASP A 56 7.64 4.91 -19.27
N GLN A 57 7.14 5.22 -18.06
CA GLN A 57 7.85 5.01 -16.81
C GLN A 57 7.36 3.74 -16.09
N GLN A 58 8.28 3.03 -15.44
CA GLN A 58 7.95 1.89 -14.60
C GLN A 58 7.19 2.35 -13.35
N THR A 59 5.98 1.85 -13.16
CA THR A 59 5.17 2.17 -11.98
C THR A 59 5.57 1.28 -10.82
N ILE A 60 5.91 1.90 -9.69
CA ILE A 60 6.22 1.20 -8.43
C ILE A 60 5.14 1.55 -7.39
N VAL A 61 4.52 0.52 -6.82
CA VAL A 61 3.52 0.63 -5.75
C VAL A 61 4.16 0.25 -4.41
N CYS A 62 4.01 1.11 -3.42
CA CYS A 62 4.35 0.82 -2.03
C CYS A 62 3.06 0.68 -1.22
N PHE A 63 2.80 -0.51 -0.69
CA PHE A 63 1.76 -0.72 0.32
C PHE A 63 2.40 -0.65 1.70
N HIS A 64 2.26 0.51 2.35
CA HIS A 64 3.10 0.87 3.48
C HIS A 64 2.95 -0.03 4.72
N SER A 65 1.76 -0.55 5.02
CA SER A 65 1.56 -1.40 6.20
C SER A 65 0.37 -2.33 6.02
N VAL A 66 0.65 -3.62 5.79
CA VAL A 66 -0.33 -4.69 5.85
C VAL A 66 -0.76 -4.95 7.29
N THR A 67 0.10 -4.68 8.28
CA THR A 67 -0.25 -4.73 9.70
C THR A 67 -1.43 -3.80 10.01
N ALA A 68 -1.37 -2.55 9.56
CA ALA A 68 -2.47 -1.60 9.76
C ALA A 68 -3.77 -2.05 9.06
N LEU A 69 -3.68 -2.74 7.92
CA LEU A 69 -4.85 -3.32 7.27
C LEU A 69 -5.48 -4.42 8.14
N LEU A 70 -4.65 -5.34 8.66
CA LEU A 70 -5.07 -6.45 9.52
C LEU A 70 -5.63 -5.98 10.88
N ASP A 71 -5.28 -4.78 11.34
CA ASP A 71 -5.89 -4.16 12.53
C ASP A 71 -7.37 -3.77 12.30
N HIS A 72 -7.78 -3.59 11.04
CA HIS A 72 -9.12 -3.09 10.68
C HIS A 72 -10.02 -4.14 10.03
N VAL A 73 -9.44 -5.15 9.36
CA VAL A 73 -10.18 -6.24 8.73
C VAL A 73 -9.62 -7.60 9.10
N ASP A 74 -10.46 -8.63 9.09
CA ASP A 74 -9.99 -9.99 9.37
C ASP A 74 -8.99 -10.48 8.29
N CYS A 75 -8.16 -11.47 8.68
CA CYS A 75 -7.13 -12.04 7.81
C CYS A 75 -7.69 -12.55 6.47
N TYR A 76 -8.91 -13.09 6.44
CA TYR A 76 -9.50 -13.63 5.23
C TYR A 76 -9.87 -12.51 4.24
N LEU A 77 -10.48 -11.42 4.73
CA LEU A 77 -10.78 -10.23 3.94
C LEU A 77 -9.50 -9.54 3.47
N ALA A 78 -8.51 -9.36 4.34
CA ALA A 78 -7.21 -8.81 3.98
C ALA A 78 -6.53 -9.64 2.88
N PHE A 79 -6.46 -10.97 3.04
CA PHE A 79 -5.86 -11.87 2.06
C PHE A 79 -6.55 -11.75 0.70
N ARG A 80 -7.89 -11.79 0.68
CA ARG A 80 -8.65 -11.68 -0.58
C ARG A 80 -8.44 -10.34 -1.26
N PHE A 81 -8.44 -9.26 -0.49
CA PHE A 81 -8.21 -7.92 -1.03
C PHE A 81 -6.81 -7.80 -1.62
N LEU A 82 -5.78 -8.18 -0.86
CA LEU A 82 -4.39 -8.15 -1.32
C LEU A 82 -4.19 -9.03 -2.55
N HIS A 83 -4.79 -10.21 -2.60
CA HIS A 83 -4.74 -11.08 -3.77
C HIS A 83 -5.26 -10.38 -5.04
N VAL A 84 -6.45 -9.78 -4.97
CA VAL A 84 -7.04 -9.05 -6.11
C VAL A 84 -6.20 -7.81 -6.46
N LEU A 85 -5.71 -7.09 -5.46
CA LEU A 85 -4.89 -5.90 -5.65
C LEU A 85 -3.56 -6.23 -6.36
N THR A 86 -2.86 -7.26 -5.92
CA THR A 86 -1.60 -7.71 -6.51
C THR A 86 -1.81 -8.10 -7.98
N SER A 87 -2.84 -8.89 -8.29
CA SER A 87 -3.15 -9.24 -9.69
C SER A 87 -3.46 -8.02 -10.55
N ARG A 88 -4.12 -6.99 -10.00
CA ARG A 88 -4.38 -5.75 -10.74
C ARG A 88 -3.09 -4.96 -11.01
N ILE A 89 -2.20 -4.87 -10.03
CA ILE A 89 -0.89 -4.21 -10.17
C ILE A 89 -0.05 -4.91 -11.24
N GLU A 90 -0.02 -6.24 -11.21
CA GLU A 90 0.68 -7.06 -12.20
C GLU A 90 0.09 -6.85 -13.61
N THR A 91 -1.24 -6.86 -13.74
CA THR A 91 -1.93 -6.59 -15.02
C THR A 91 -1.61 -5.19 -15.57
N ALA A 92 -1.39 -4.23 -14.69
CA ALA A 92 -1.00 -2.87 -15.05
C ALA A 92 0.50 -2.76 -15.41
N GLY A 93 1.27 -3.85 -15.36
CA GLY A 93 2.71 -3.87 -15.63
C GLY A 93 3.54 -3.16 -14.56
N ALA A 94 3.00 -3.01 -13.35
CA ALA A 94 3.65 -2.34 -12.23
C ALA A 94 4.32 -3.34 -11.28
N VAL A 95 5.30 -2.85 -10.51
CA VAL A 95 5.96 -3.60 -9.43
C VAL A 95 5.43 -3.13 -8.09
N ALA A 96 5.17 -4.04 -7.15
CA ALA A 96 4.76 -3.68 -5.79
C ALA A 96 5.65 -4.27 -4.70
N HIS A 97 5.76 -3.53 -3.60
CA HIS A 97 6.26 -4.05 -2.33
C HIS A 97 5.29 -3.70 -1.21
N TYR A 98 5.23 -4.57 -0.21
CA TYR A 98 4.30 -4.52 0.91
C TYR A 98 5.12 -4.67 2.18
N HIS A 99 4.82 -3.88 3.21
CA HIS A 99 5.50 -4.02 4.50
C HIS A 99 4.55 -4.58 5.55
N LEU A 100 5.09 -5.41 6.43
CA LEU A 100 4.39 -6.10 7.50
C LEU A 100 5.34 -6.15 8.70
N ASP A 101 4.85 -5.83 9.90
CA ASP A 101 5.51 -6.20 11.15
C ASP A 101 5.19 -7.67 11.47
N PRO A 102 6.17 -8.58 11.43
CA PRO A 102 5.95 -10.01 11.65
C PRO A 102 5.55 -10.34 13.09
N THR A 103 5.69 -9.40 14.04
CA THR A 103 5.38 -9.61 15.46
C THR A 103 3.98 -9.10 15.87
N ALA A 104 3.30 -8.38 14.97
CA ALA A 104 2.03 -7.73 15.27
C ALA A 104 0.82 -8.69 15.26
N HIS A 105 0.92 -9.82 14.58
CA HIS A 105 -0.13 -10.83 14.49
C HIS A 105 0.47 -12.23 14.72
N ASP A 106 -0.40 -13.23 14.93
CA ASP A 106 0.05 -14.60 15.12
C ASP A 106 0.73 -15.18 13.87
N ASP A 107 1.63 -16.15 14.09
CA ASP A 107 2.43 -16.78 13.04
C ASP A 107 1.59 -17.35 11.90
N GLN A 108 0.37 -17.84 12.18
CA GLN A 108 -0.52 -18.38 11.16
C GLN A 108 -1.06 -17.27 10.24
N THR A 109 -1.48 -16.13 10.81
CA THR A 109 -1.90 -14.94 10.06
C THR A 109 -0.75 -14.43 9.18
N VAL A 110 0.43 -14.23 9.76
CA VAL A 110 1.63 -13.78 9.02
C VAL A 110 1.97 -14.75 7.89
N THR A 111 2.05 -16.05 8.21
CA THR A 111 2.34 -17.10 7.23
C THR A 111 1.30 -17.11 6.11
N THR A 112 0.03 -16.88 6.40
CA THR A 112 -1.02 -16.83 5.37
C THR A 112 -0.84 -15.66 4.42
N ILE A 113 -0.55 -14.48 4.94
CA ILE A 113 -0.40 -13.25 4.17
C ILE A 113 0.84 -13.28 3.28
N ILE A 114 1.99 -13.72 3.81
CA ILE A 114 3.24 -13.75 3.03
C ILE A 114 3.17 -14.69 1.82
N GLN A 115 2.20 -15.62 1.80
CA GLN A 115 2.02 -16.55 0.68
C GLN A 115 1.50 -15.87 -0.59
N LEU A 116 1.06 -14.61 -0.51
CA LEU A 116 0.63 -13.81 -1.65
C LEU A 116 1.78 -13.20 -2.45
N PHE A 117 3.01 -13.21 -1.91
CA PHE A 117 4.13 -12.48 -2.49
C PHE A 117 5.20 -13.44 -3.01
N ASP A 118 5.80 -13.07 -4.14
CA ASP A 118 6.83 -13.87 -4.80
C ASP A 118 8.16 -13.86 -4.03
N THR A 119 8.45 -12.76 -3.34
CA THR A 119 9.66 -12.57 -2.54
C THR A 119 9.31 -11.95 -1.19
N VAL A 120 9.89 -12.52 -0.12
CA VAL A 120 9.78 -12.04 1.25
C VAL A 120 11.18 -11.71 1.75
N ALA A 121 11.41 -10.45 2.09
CA ALA A 121 12.62 -9.98 2.76
C ALA A 121 12.27 -9.69 4.22
N GLU A 122 12.93 -10.39 5.14
CA GLU A 122 12.71 -10.30 6.58
C GLU A 122 14.00 -9.79 7.24
N PHE A 123 13.86 -8.80 8.11
CA PHE A 123 14.98 -8.25 8.89
C PHE A 123 14.83 -8.70 10.34
N ASP A 124 15.79 -9.51 10.80
CA ASP A 124 15.83 -10.03 12.16
C ASP A 124 17.28 -10.07 12.66
N ASP A 125 17.48 -9.78 13.95
CA ASP A 125 18.79 -9.71 14.62
C ASP A 125 19.90 -8.97 13.86
N GLY A 126 19.54 -7.89 13.15
CA GLY A 126 20.48 -7.06 12.41
C GLY A 126 20.86 -7.57 11.02
N ASP A 127 20.25 -8.67 10.54
CA ASP A 127 20.53 -9.27 9.23
C ASP A 127 19.26 -9.40 8.38
N TRP A 128 19.43 -9.43 7.06
CA TRP A 128 18.36 -9.65 6.10
C TRP A 128 18.34 -11.10 5.62
N THR A 129 17.19 -11.75 5.74
CA THR A 129 16.92 -13.02 5.07
C THR A 129 15.94 -12.79 3.92
N VAL A 130 16.26 -13.31 2.74
CA VAL A 130 15.41 -13.17 1.55
C VAL A 130 15.00 -14.56 1.08
N ARG A 131 13.70 -14.75 0.89
CA ARG A 131 13.10 -15.98 0.37
C ARG A 131 12.32 -15.64 -0.89
N THR A 132 12.64 -16.30 -1.99
CA THR A 132 11.94 -16.18 -3.27
C THR A 132 11.34 -17.54 -3.63
N ARG A 133 10.16 -17.52 -4.26
CA ARG A 133 9.46 -18.72 -4.72
C ARG A 133 9.85 -19.13 -6.13
#